data_AF-A0A1G2Y894-F1
#
_entry.id   AF-A0A1G2Y894-F1
#
_cell.length_a   1.000
_cell.length_b   1.000
_cell.length_c   1.000
_cell.angle_alpha   90.00
_cell.angle_beta   90.00
_cell.angle_gamma   90.00
#
_symmetry.space_group_name_H-M   'P 1'
#
loop_
_entity.id
_entity.type
_entity.pdbx_description
1 polymer ?
#
loop_
_entity_poly.entity_id
_entity_poly.type
_entity_poly.pdbx_seq_one_letter_code
_entity_poly.pdbx_strand_id
1 'polypeptide(L)'
;MGNNTRRNGDPFWELQQRYRSERSLPANWESLDFFKEISDRRLLEKTCGKFPRVKSMVCLTGSDHHPVLLLKRAGNFSFRFCPCSTKKQGNYSYIPAKTTLELAPTPFHKHGYICHNIFINLPPENDMVGQENFFGIVRENDIIGDQYKEGMQ
;
A
#
# COMPACT_ATOMS: atom_id res chain seq x y z
N MET A 1 -18.40 -7.95 -23.87
CA MET A 1 -19.06 -7.23 -22.75
C MET A 1 -19.32 -8.26 -21.66
N GLY A 2 -18.48 -8.31 -20.62
CA GLY A 2 -18.63 -9.26 -19.53
C GLY A 2 -19.62 -8.73 -18.50
N ASN A 3 -20.76 -9.41 -18.34
CA ASN A 3 -21.77 -9.08 -17.34
C ASN A 3 -21.19 -9.26 -15.93
N ASN A 4 -20.98 -8.15 -15.23
CA ASN A 4 -20.56 -8.12 -13.85
C ASN A 4 -21.82 -8.20 -12.98
N THR A 5 -22.38 -9.40 -12.82
CA THR A 5 -23.51 -9.63 -11.90
C THR A 5 -23.02 -9.51 -10.47
N ARG A 6 -23.22 -8.33 -9.87
CA ARG A 6 -23.15 -8.10 -8.43
C ARG A 6 -24.07 -9.11 -7.75
N ARG A 7 -23.51 -10.08 -7.02
CA ARG A 7 -24.29 -10.99 -6.16
C ARG A 7 -24.59 -10.26 -4.86
N ASN A 8 -25.74 -9.59 -4.79
CA ASN A 8 -26.32 -9.21 -3.51
C ASN A 8 -26.59 -10.49 -2.70
N GLY A 9 -26.13 -10.56 -1.45
CA GLY A 9 -26.36 -11.68 -0.53
C GLY A 9 -25.28 -12.77 -0.47
N ASP A 10 -24.07 -12.53 -0.98
CA ASP A 10 -22.92 -13.39 -0.65
C ASP A 10 -22.38 -13.00 0.74
N PRO A 11 -22.53 -13.84 1.78
CA PRO A 11 -22.12 -13.51 3.14
C PRO A 11 -20.62 -13.22 3.24
N PHE A 12 -19.81 -13.83 2.37
CA PHE A 12 -18.38 -13.61 2.34
C PHE A 12 -18.04 -12.21 1.80
N TRP A 13 -18.76 -11.76 0.78
CA TRP A 13 -18.60 -10.41 0.23
C TRP A 13 -19.03 -9.34 1.24
N GLU A 14 -20.16 -9.53 1.92
CA GLU A 14 -20.64 -8.61 2.95
C GLU A 14 -19.68 -8.53 4.14
N LEU A 15 -19.10 -9.67 4.55
CA LEU A 15 -18.09 -9.72 5.60
C LEU A 15 -16.82 -8.96 5.18
N GLN A 16 -16.32 -9.17 3.97
CA GLN A 16 -15.16 -8.44 3.45
C GLN A 16 -15.40 -6.93 3.38
N GLN A 17 -16.60 -6.49 2.98
CA GLN A 17 -16.97 -5.08 2.95
C GLN A 17 -17.05 -4.47 4.35
N ARG A 18 -17.56 -5.22 5.34
CA ARG A 18 -17.56 -4.78 6.75
C ARG A 18 -16.14 -4.64 7.28
N TYR A 19 -15.29 -5.66 7.12
CA TYR A 19 -13.89 -5.59 7.55
C TYR A 19 -13.12 -4.44 6.89
N ARG A 20 -13.33 -4.21 5.59
CA ARG A 20 -12.77 -3.05 4.89
C ARG A 20 -13.27 -1.71 5.45
N SER A 21 -14.53 -1.64 5.85
CA SER A 21 -15.12 -0.44 6.44
C SER A 21 -14.66 -0.21 7.88
N GLU A 22 -14.32 -1.26 8.63
CA GLU A 22 -13.71 -1.12 9.95
C GLU A 22 -12.24 -0.69 9.82
N ARG A 23 -11.48 -1.34 8.93
CA ARG A 23 -10.09 -1.01 8.61
C ARG A 23 -9.91 0.31 7.86
N SER A 24 -11.00 0.99 7.51
CA SER A 24 -10.90 2.28 6.84
C SER A 24 -10.53 3.43 7.77
N LEU A 25 -10.75 3.25 9.07
CA LEU A 25 -10.44 4.24 10.08
C LEU A 25 -8.98 4.09 10.53
N PRO A 26 -8.21 5.20 10.61
CA PRO A 26 -6.82 5.16 11.05
C PRO A 26 -6.60 4.43 12.39
N ALA A 27 -7.56 4.51 13.30
CA ALA A 27 -7.49 3.82 14.59
C ALA A 27 -7.35 2.29 14.49
N ASN A 28 -7.83 1.71 13.38
CA ASN A 28 -7.86 0.28 13.13
C ASN A 28 -6.77 -0.18 12.15
N TRP A 29 -5.89 0.73 11.71
CA TRP A 29 -4.78 0.37 10.83
C TRP A 29 -3.70 -0.40 11.58
N GLU A 30 -3.21 -1.46 10.97
CA GLU A 30 -2.14 -2.31 11.51
C GLU A 30 -0.99 -2.48 10.52
N SER A 31 0.13 -2.97 11.04
CA SER A 31 1.26 -3.37 10.21
C SER A 31 0.82 -4.30 9.09
N LEU A 32 1.41 -4.09 7.91
CA LEU A 32 1.12 -4.78 6.66
C LEU A 32 -0.19 -4.39 5.96
N ASP A 33 -0.94 -3.41 6.48
CA ASP A 33 -1.99 -2.76 5.71
C ASP A 33 -1.40 -2.08 4.47
N PHE A 34 -2.07 -2.28 3.34
CA PHE A 34 -1.59 -1.87 2.03
C PHE A 34 -2.55 -0.86 1.41
N PHE A 35 -2.01 0.29 1.00
CA PHE A 35 -2.77 1.38 0.41
C PHE A 35 -2.25 1.62 -1.02
N LYS A 36 -3.15 1.74 -2.00
CA LYS A 36 -2.80 1.90 -3.42
C LYS A 36 -3.07 3.31 -3.92
N GLU A 37 -2.79 3.58 -5.19
CA GLU A 37 -3.19 4.84 -5.84
C GLU A 37 -2.58 6.11 -5.21
N ILE A 38 -1.40 5.99 -4.61
CA ILE A 38 -0.64 7.13 -4.09
C ILE A 38 0.18 7.73 -5.23
N SER A 39 -0.09 8.98 -5.60
CA SER A 39 0.59 9.59 -6.74
C SER A 39 2.09 9.79 -6.51
N ASP A 40 2.86 9.67 -7.60
CA ASP A 40 4.30 9.96 -7.59
C ASP A 40 4.62 11.34 -7.02
N ARG A 41 3.79 12.34 -7.34
CA ARG A 41 3.95 13.70 -6.82
C ARG A 41 3.94 13.72 -5.28
N ARG A 42 2.95 13.10 -4.65
CA ARG A 42 2.83 13.04 -3.18
C ARG A 42 4.01 12.29 -2.57
N LEU A 43 4.42 11.17 -3.18
CA LEU A 43 5.57 10.40 -2.72
C LEU A 43 6.86 11.21 -2.80
N LEU A 44 7.08 11.96 -3.87
CA LEU A 44 8.26 12.81 -4.02
C LEU A 44 8.27 13.96 -3.01
N GLU A 45 7.13 14.63 -2.82
CA GLU A 45 6.97 15.68 -1.82
C GLU A 45 7.31 15.16 -0.41
N LYS A 46 6.77 13.99 -0.04
CA LYS A 46 6.99 13.39 1.29
C LYS A 46 8.39 12.78 1.49
N THR A 47 9.06 12.41 0.40
CA THR A 47 10.40 11.79 0.45
C THR A 47 11.53 12.74 0.06
N CYS A 48 11.23 14.04 -0.09
CA CYS A 48 12.16 15.05 -0.57
C CYS A 48 12.85 14.64 -1.88
N GLY A 49 12.09 14.07 -2.81
CA GLY A 49 12.55 13.65 -4.13
C GLY A 49 13.25 12.29 -4.20
N LYS A 50 13.36 11.54 -3.09
CA LYS A 50 14.08 10.25 -3.04
C LYS A 50 13.30 9.08 -3.63
N PHE A 51 11.98 9.18 -3.78
CA PHE A 51 11.17 8.08 -4.28
C PHE A 51 11.58 7.61 -5.69
N PRO A 52 11.82 6.29 -5.89
CA PRO A 52 12.26 5.75 -7.17
C PRO A 52 11.12 5.68 -8.20
N ARG A 53 10.95 6.79 -8.92
CA ARG A 53 9.99 6.94 -10.03
C ARG A 53 10.49 6.41 -11.37
N VAL A 54 9.54 6.10 -12.26
CA VAL A 54 9.82 5.65 -13.63
C VAL A 54 10.08 6.83 -14.57
N LYS A 55 9.41 7.97 -14.36
CA LYS A 55 9.50 9.17 -15.21
C LYS A 55 10.08 10.36 -14.45
N SER A 56 10.63 11.37 -15.13
CA SER A 56 11.09 12.60 -14.47
C SER A 56 9.90 13.41 -13.91
N MET A 57 10.12 14.32 -12.95
CA MET A 57 9.04 15.10 -12.28
C MET A 57 8.19 15.91 -13.27
N VAL A 58 8.83 16.38 -14.34
CA VAL A 58 8.22 17.18 -15.42
C VAL A 58 7.35 16.30 -16.34
N CYS A 59 7.53 14.97 -16.30
CA CYS A 59 6.84 13.99 -17.14
C CYS A 59 5.84 13.11 -16.36
N LEU A 60 5.58 13.43 -15.08
CA LEU A 60 4.60 12.70 -14.28
C LEU A 60 3.19 12.96 -14.81
N THR A 61 2.51 11.91 -15.21
CA THR A 61 1.09 11.98 -15.54
C THR A 61 0.27 11.71 -14.29
N GLY A 62 -0.95 12.26 -14.19
CA GLY A 62 -1.87 12.00 -13.07
C GLY A 62 -2.32 10.53 -12.94
N SER A 63 -1.76 9.61 -13.72
CA SER A 63 -1.96 8.17 -13.70
C SER A 63 -0.79 7.39 -13.07
N ASP A 64 0.34 8.05 -12.81
CA ASP A 64 1.51 7.41 -12.20
C ASP A 64 1.30 7.32 -10.69
N HIS A 65 0.82 6.15 -10.24
CA HIS A 65 0.54 5.86 -8.85
C HIS A 65 1.26 4.62 -8.37
N HIS A 66 1.56 4.64 -7.08
CA HIS A 66 2.28 3.61 -6.37
C HIS A 66 1.55 3.25 -5.09
N PRO A 67 1.71 2.03 -4.58
CA PRO A 67 1.23 1.70 -3.27
C PRO A 67 2.22 2.08 -2.16
N VAL A 68 1.70 2.12 -0.93
CA VAL A 68 2.47 2.21 0.31
C VAL A 68 2.05 1.08 1.25
N LEU A 69 3.02 0.54 1.98
CA LEU A 69 2.86 -0.49 3.00
C LEU A 69 2.97 0.17 4.37
N LEU A 70 2.00 -0.04 5.26
CA LEU A 70 2.10 0.35 6.66
C LEU A 70 3.08 -0.58 7.37
N LEU A 71 4.16 -0.03 7.92
CA LEU A 71 5.13 -0.81 8.68
C LEU A 71 4.74 -0.90 10.14
N LYS A 72 4.37 0.23 10.74
CA LYS A 72 3.93 0.28 12.13
C LYS A 72 3.21 1.57 12.46
N ARG A 73 2.46 1.53 13.55
CA ARG A 73 2.04 2.72 14.27
C ARG A 73 3.21 3.25 15.11
N ALA A 74 3.60 4.50 14.90
CA ALA A 74 4.66 5.18 15.63
C ALA A 74 4.03 6.07 16.72
N GLY A 75 3.72 5.42 17.85
CA GLY A 75 2.98 6.02 18.95
C GLY A 75 1.53 6.37 18.59
N ASN A 76 0.87 7.19 19.41
CA ASN A 76 -0.53 7.54 19.16
C ASN A 76 -0.71 8.57 18.01
N PHE A 77 0.38 9.16 17.53
CA PHE A 77 0.37 10.38 16.73
C PHE A 77 0.78 10.20 15.27
N SER A 78 1.31 9.03 14.89
CA SER A 78 1.77 8.83 13.51
C SER A 78 1.81 7.37 13.10
N PHE A 79 1.83 7.17 11.79
CA PHE A 79 1.99 5.90 11.11
C PHE A 79 3.22 5.96 10.22
N ARG A 80 4.05 4.92 10.26
CA ARG A 80 5.22 4.79 9.41
C ARG A 80 4.90 3.91 8.22
N PHE A 81 5.00 4.48 7.04
CA PHE A 81 4.79 3.81 5.77
C PHE A 81 6.09 3.63 5.00
N CYS A 82 6.10 2.60 4.16
CA CYS A 82 7.12 2.36 3.16
C CYS A 82 6.49 2.37 1.76
N PRO A 83 6.95 3.23 0.85
CA PRO A 83 6.52 3.17 -0.54
C PRO A 83 6.91 1.85 -1.21
N CYS A 84 6.12 1.45 -2.20
CA CYS A 84 6.37 0.29 -3.03
C CYS A 84 6.54 0.72 -4.50
N SER A 85 7.55 0.18 -5.17
CA SER A 85 7.81 0.44 -6.59
C SER A 85 7.71 -0.83 -7.40
N THR A 86 7.30 -0.74 -8.67
CA THR A 86 7.42 -1.87 -9.61
C THR A 86 8.85 -2.02 -10.15
N LYS A 87 9.74 -1.07 -9.83
CA LYS A 87 11.15 -1.10 -10.23
C LYS A 87 11.97 -1.73 -9.11
N LYS A 88 12.68 -2.81 -9.45
CA LYS A 88 13.68 -3.38 -8.56
C LYS A 88 14.83 -2.38 -8.37
N GLN A 89 15.17 -2.10 -7.12
CA GLN A 89 16.41 -1.40 -6.76
C GLN A 89 17.11 -2.22 -5.69
N GLY A 90 18.39 -2.54 -5.89
CA GLY A 90 19.17 -3.34 -4.95
C GLY A 90 18.51 -4.67 -4.55
N ASN A 91 18.70 -5.05 -3.28
CA ASN A 91 18.18 -6.25 -2.65
C ASN A 91 16.94 -5.95 -1.80
N TYR A 92 15.95 -5.29 -2.39
CA TYR A 92 14.71 -4.97 -1.68
C TYR A 92 13.88 -6.22 -1.42
N SER A 93 13.24 -6.24 -0.26
CA SER A 93 12.12 -7.15 -0.02
C SER A 93 11.00 -6.85 -1.01
N TYR A 94 10.26 -7.85 -1.44
CA TYR A 94 9.21 -7.65 -2.44
C TYR A 94 8.03 -8.58 -2.27
N ILE A 95 6.88 -8.11 -2.75
CA ILE A 95 5.66 -8.89 -2.87
C ILE A 95 5.58 -9.42 -4.31
N PRO A 96 5.50 -10.74 -4.53
CA PRO A 96 5.39 -11.31 -5.86
C PRO A 96 4.17 -10.81 -6.65
N ALA A 97 4.29 -10.76 -7.98
CA ALA A 97 3.13 -10.61 -8.83
C ALA A 97 2.17 -11.79 -8.61
N LYS A 98 0.86 -11.55 -8.81
CA LYS A 98 -0.24 -12.50 -8.58
C LYS A 98 -0.50 -12.88 -7.11
N THR A 99 0.25 -12.35 -6.16
CA THR A 99 -0.09 -12.48 -4.74
C THR A 99 -1.49 -11.90 -4.49
N THR A 100 -2.31 -12.64 -3.74
CA THR A 100 -3.65 -12.23 -3.33
C THR A 100 -3.57 -11.72 -1.90
N LEU A 101 -3.85 -10.44 -1.70
CA LEU A 101 -3.89 -9.87 -0.36
C LEU A 101 -5.17 -10.26 0.36
N GLU A 102 -5.11 -10.33 1.68
CA GLU A 102 -6.32 -10.49 2.46
C GLU A 102 -7.22 -9.27 2.25
N LEU A 103 -8.53 -9.51 2.15
CA LEU A 103 -9.53 -8.49 1.89
C LEU A 103 -9.35 -7.73 0.56
N ALA A 104 -8.43 -8.12 -0.33
CA ALA A 104 -8.33 -7.53 -1.66
C ALA A 104 -9.25 -8.27 -2.65
N PRO A 105 -9.97 -7.54 -3.52
CA PRO A 105 -10.82 -8.14 -4.54
C PRO A 105 -10.02 -8.73 -5.71
N THR A 106 -8.76 -8.32 -5.85
CA THR A 106 -7.91 -8.65 -7.00
C THR A 106 -6.46 -8.84 -6.58
N PRO A 107 -5.72 -9.76 -7.23
CA PRO A 107 -4.30 -9.95 -6.96
C PRO A 107 -3.43 -8.84 -7.57
N PHE A 108 -2.15 -8.78 -7.17
CA PHE A 108 -1.18 -7.89 -7.81
C PHE A 108 -0.94 -8.23 -9.28
N HIS A 109 -0.94 -7.22 -10.14
CA HIS A 109 -0.56 -7.39 -11.55
C HIS A 109 0.95 -7.46 -11.77
N LYS A 110 1.74 -6.85 -10.88
CA LYS A 110 3.20 -6.72 -10.98
C LYS A 110 3.84 -6.92 -9.62
N HIS A 111 5.13 -7.25 -9.59
CA HIS A 111 5.91 -7.28 -8.36
C HIS A 111 5.91 -5.89 -7.70
N GLY A 112 5.72 -5.86 -6.38
CA GLY A 112 5.85 -4.65 -5.55
C GLY A 112 7.11 -4.73 -4.71
N TYR A 113 8.16 -3.99 -5.09
CA TYR A 113 9.39 -3.88 -4.33
C TYR A 113 9.24 -2.84 -3.22
N ILE A 114 9.45 -3.26 -1.98
CA ILE A 114 9.31 -2.43 -0.78
C ILE A 114 10.56 -1.57 -0.65
N CYS A 115 10.43 -0.25 -0.75
CA CYS A 115 11.53 0.70 -0.75
C CYS A 115 12.05 0.96 0.68
N HIS A 116 12.64 -0.06 1.30
CA HIS A 116 13.01 -0.08 2.73
C HIS A 116 14.01 1.00 3.18
N ASN A 117 14.65 1.71 2.25
CA ASN A 117 15.49 2.88 2.54
C ASN A 117 14.70 4.21 2.57
N ILE A 118 13.39 4.17 2.37
CA ILE A 118 12.50 5.32 2.30
C ILE A 118 11.32 5.09 3.22
N PHE A 119 11.20 5.94 4.24
CA PHE A 119 10.08 5.92 5.16
C PHE A 119 9.33 7.24 5.11
N ILE A 120 8.02 7.15 5.22
CA ILE A 120 7.13 8.31 5.31
C ILE A 120 6.36 8.17 6.62
N ASN A 121 6.45 9.19 7.48
CA ASN A 121 5.59 9.26 8.66
C ASN A 121 4.41 10.17 8.35
N LEU A 122 3.19 9.68 8.55
CA LEU A 122 1.96 10.43 8.35
C LEU A 122 1.17 10.49 9.66
N PRO A 123 0.56 11.63 10.00
CA PRO A 123 -0.42 11.67 11.09
C PRO A 123 -1.68 10.87 10.71
N PRO A 124 -2.51 10.46 11.70
CA PRO A 124 -3.79 9.80 11.43
C PRO A 124 -4.68 10.61 10.48
N GLU A 125 -4.77 11.92 10.70
CA GLU A 125 -5.47 12.85 9.84
C GLU A 125 -4.54 13.34 8.72
N ASN A 126 -4.50 12.61 7.61
CA ASN A 126 -3.73 12.99 6.42
C ASN A 126 -4.57 12.86 5.14
N ASP A 127 -4.11 13.50 4.06
CA ASP A 127 -4.78 13.54 2.76
C ASP A 127 -4.17 12.59 1.72
N MET A 128 -3.30 11.67 2.18
CA MET A 128 -2.51 10.80 1.32
C MET A 128 -2.98 9.36 1.40
N VAL A 129 -3.28 8.84 2.59
CA VAL A 129 -3.80 7.49 2.82
C VAL A 129 -5.12 7.56 3.58
N GLY A 130 -6.04 6.65 3.28
CA GLY A 130 -7.43 6.69 3.71
C GLY A 130 -8.21 5.46 3.26
N GLN A 131 -9.51 5.47 3.56
CA GLN A 131 -10.44 4.40 3.18
C GLN A 131 -10.41 4.09 1.69
N GLU A 132 -10.41 5.16 0.89
CA GLU A 132 -10.54 5.14 -0.57
C GLU A 132 -9.37 4.44 -1.25
N ASN A 133 -8.20 4.46 -0.61
CA ASN A 133 -7.00 3.82 -1.12
C ASN A 133 -6.63 2.53 -0.39
N PHE A 134 -7.33 2.13 0.68
CA PHE A 134 -7.12 0.83 1.32
C PHE A 134 -7.37 -0.31 0.33
N PHE A 135 -6.34 -1.14 0.11
CA PHE A 135 -6.38 -2.23 -0.86
C PHE A 135 -6.54 -3.59 -0.21
N GLY A 136 -5.87 -3.84 0.90
CA GLY A 136 -5.89 -5.11 1.60
C GLY A 136 -4.70 -5.27 2.52
N ILE A 137 -4.51 -6.48 3.04
CA ILE A 137 -3.46 -6.79 4.01
C ILE A 137 -2.46 -7.77 3.37
N VAL A 138 -1.18 -7.42 3.46
CA VAL A 138 -0.10 -8.31 3.02
C VAL A 138 0.16 -9.35 4.10
N ARG A 139 0.12 -10.64 3.77
CA ARG A 139 0.60 -11.66 4.70
C ARG A 139 2.11 -11.61 4.72
N GLU A 140 2.69 -11.71 5.90
CA GLU A 140 4.15 -11.70 6.06
C GLU A 140 4.83 -12.80 5.22
N ASN A 141 4.24 -14.00 5.15
CA ASN A 141 4.74 -15.12 4.35
C ASN A 141 4.72 -14.86 2.82
N ASP A 142 3.96 -13.87 2.37
CA ASP A 142 3.91 -13.49 0.96
C ASP A 142 4.99 -12.45 0.60
N ILE A 143 5.76 -11.97 1.58
CA ILE A 143 6.88 -11.04 1.36
C ILE A 143 8.17 -11.85 1.26
N ILE A 144 8.88 -11.69 0.14
CA ILE A 144 10.20 -12.29 -0.06
C ILE A 144 11.25 -11.30 0.45
N GLY A 145 12.06 -11.74 1.42
CA GLY A 145 13.08 -10.93 2.10
C GLY A 145 12.58 -10.30 3.40
N ASP A 146 13.50 -9.74 4.18
CA ASP A 146 13.27 -9.24 5.54
C ASP A 146 13.76 -7.80 5.78
N GLN A 147 14.39 -7.17 4.78
CA GLN A 147 14.94 -5.82 4.87
C GLN A 147 13.88 -4.77 5.28
N TYR A 148 12.62 -4.95 4.88
CA TYR A 148 11.52 -4.05 5.29
C TYR A 148 11.29 -4.03 6.82
N LYS A 149 11.70 -5.07 7.55
CA LYS A 149 11.55 -5.16 9.00
C LYS A 149 12.40 -4.14 9.76
N GLU A 150 13.46 -3.61 9.13
CA GLU A 150 14.24 -2.50 9.70
C GLU A 150 13.35 -1.29 10.04
N GLY A 151 12.36 -1.00 9.20
CA GLY A 151 11.42 0.09 9.47
C GLY A 151 10.34 -0.23 10.50
N MET A 152 10.20 -1.50 10.89
CA MET A 152 9.26 -1.96 11.92
C MET A 152 9.84 -1.85 13.34
N GLN A 153 11.16 -1.74 13.48
CA GLN A 153 11.85 -1.42 14.75
C GLN A 153 11.55 0.02 15.16
#